data_AF-A0A8S3GSF3-F1
#
_entry.id   AF-A0A8S3GSF3-F1
#
_cell.length_a   1.000
_cell.length_b   1.000
_cell.length_c   1.000
_cell.angle_alpha   90.00
_cell.angle_beta   90.00
_cell.angle_gamma   90.00
#
_symmetry.space_group_name_H-M   'P 1'
#
loop_
_entity.id
_entity.type
_entity.pdbx_description
1 polymer ?
#
loop_
_entity_poly.entity_id
_entity_poly.type
_entity_poly.pdbx_seq_one_letter_code
_entity_poly.pdbx_strand_id
1 'polypeptide(L)'
;CTQGGCLMELAIQLGIIMIGKQALSNIQEVMLPKILALYQRWQVSIPKTKSTTQWEDDFKHIPFGGLFEEYLEMVLQFGFITIFVAAFPVAPFFALINNWIEIRLDASKLVCATRRPIAFRSSTIGIWFNILQILAYLAIVANAFLIAFTSEFLPKILYQYTVNWDLIGYTNFTLAQAPVNTTSRECMYIVSSYTL
;
A
#
# COMPACT_ATOMS: atom_id res chain seq x y z
N CYS A 1 21.01 9.55 2.20
CA CYS A 1 20.28 9.29 0.96
C CYS A 1 21.27 8.97 -0.14
N THR A 2 20.89 8.08 -1.06
CA THR A 2 21.66 7.74 -2.26
C THR A 2 21.73 8.91 -3.25
N GLN A 3 22.60 8.79 -4.27
CA GLN A 3 22.85 9.82 -5.29
C GLN A 3 21.60 10.27 -6.07
N GLY A 4 20.51 9.50 -6.08
CA GLY A 4 19.24 9.83 -6.74
C GLY A 4 18.18 10.47 -5.84
N GLY A 5 18.55 10.87 -4.61
CA GLY A 5 17.65 11.46 -3.63
C GLY A 5 16.92 10.42 -2.75
N CYS A 6 16.28 10.89 -1.68
CA CYS A 6 15.61 10.03 -0.71
C CYS A 6 14.24 9.51 -1.20
N LEU A 7 13.67 10.16 -2.22
CA LEU A 7 12.32 9.88 -2.72
C LEU A 7 12.24 8.54 -3.46
N MET A 8 13.32 8.13 -4.13
CA MET A 8 13.39 6.83 -4.82
C MET A 8 13.44 5.65 -3.82
N GLU A 9 14.23 5.77 -2.75
CA GLU A 9 14.29 4.78 -1.68
C GLU A 9 12.90 4.61 -1.03
N LEU A 10 12.24 5.73 -0.73
CA LEU A 10 10.87 5.73 -0.20
C LEU A 10 9.88 5.07 -1.18
N ALA A 11 9.94 5.41 -2.46
CA ALA A 11 9.04 4.87 -3.47
C ALA A 11 9.18 3.35 -3.63
N ILE A 12 10.42 2.84 -3.63
CA ILE A 12 10.69 1.39 -3.70
C ILE A 12 10.16 0.69 -2.45
N GLN A 13 10.44 1.23 -1.26
CA GLN A 13 9.98 0.65 0.00
C GLN A 13 8.45 0.59 0.07
N LEU A 14 7.77 1.68 -0.31
CA LEU A 14 6.31 1.74 -0.36
C LEU A 14 5.75 0.78 -1.42
N GLY A 15 6.38 0.68 -2.59
CA GLY A 15 6.01 -0.28 -3.63
C GLY A 15 6.06 -1.73 -3.13
N ILE A 16 7.15 -2.10 -2.44
CA ILE A 16 7.31 -3.44 -1.85
C ILE A 16 6.23 -3.70 -0.79
N ILE A 17 5.95 -2.72 0.09
CA ILE A 17 4.94 -2.89 1.13
C ILE A 17 3.54 -3.00 0.53
N MET A 18 3.20 -2.15 -0.44
CA MET A 18 1.86 -2.14 -1.05
C MET A 18 1.58 -3.42 -1.84
N ILE A 19 2.53 -3.87 -2.67
CA ILE A 19 2.39 -5.11 -3.45
C ILE A 19 2.47 -6.32 -2.53
N GLY A 20 3.42 -6.33 -1.59
CA GLY A 20 3.63 -7.42 -0.66
C GLY A 20 2.44 -7.63 0.26
N LYS A 21 1.90 -6.56 0.86
CA LYS A 21 0.73 -6.63 1.73
C LYS A 21 -0.49 -7.14 0.98
N GLN A 22 -0.73 -6.68 -0.26
CA GLN A 22 -1.84 -7.21 -1.04
C GLN A 22 -1.63 -8.70 -1.38
N ALA A 23 -0.45 -9.08 -1.85
CA ALA A 23 -0.19 -10.48 -2.19
C ALA A 23 -0.40 -11.40 -0.98
N LEU A 24 0.07 -10.97 0.20
CA LEU A 24 -0.15 -11.70 1.44
C LEU A 24 -1.62 -11.74 1.83
N SER A 25 -2.36 -10.64 1.68
CA SER A 25 -3.79 -10.63 2.01
C SER A 25 -4.57 -11.59 1.12
N ASN A 26 -4.41 -11.50 -0.21
CA ASN A 26 -5.07 -12.40 -1.16
C ASN A 26 -4.73 -13.88 -0.88
N ILE A 27 -3.48 -14.18 -0.50
CA ILE A 27 -3.08 -15.54 -0.11
C ILE A 27 -3.80 -15.97 1.18
N GLN A 28 -3.79 -15.13 2.20
CA GLN A 28 -4.45 -15.42 3.48
C GLN A 28 -5.96 -15.59 3.27
N GLU A 29 -6.59 -14.77 2.45
CA GLU A 29 -8.01 -14.81 2.17
C GLU A 29 -8.44 -16.11 1.47
N VAL A 30 -7.60 -16.67 0.60
CA VAL A 30 -7.85 -17.98 -0.04
C VAL A 30 -7.51 -19.14 0.88
N MET A 31 -6.43 -19.04 1.65
CA MET A 31 -5.89 -20.15 2.45
C MET A 31 -6.59 -20.31 3.80
N LEU A 32 -6.84 -19.23 4.53
CA LEU A 32 -7.48 -19.26 5.85
C LEU A 32 -8.82 -19.97 5.86
N PRO A 33 -9.80 -19.65 4.98
CA PRO A 33 -11.07 -20.35 5.01
C PRO A 33 -10.93 -21.83 4.65
N LYS A 34 -9.98 -22.20 3.80
CA LYS A 34 -9.73 -23.62 3.51
C LYS A 34 -9.15 -24.34 4.71
N ILE A 35 -8.17 -23.75 5.40
CA ILE A 35 -7.53 -24.32 6.59
C ILE A 35 -8.53 -24.46 7.72
N LEU A 36 -9.30 -23.41 8.01
CA LEU A 36 -10.33 -23.41 9.04
C LEU A 36 -11.45 -24.40 8.71
N ALA A 37 -11.89 -24.48 7.45
CA ALA A 37 -12.87 -25.47 7.03
C ALA A 37 -12.34 -26.91 7.17
N LEU A 38 -11.06 -27.15 6.88
CA LEU A 38 -10.42 -28.44 7.10
C LEU A 38 -10.34 -28.79 8.59
N TYR A 39 -9.93 -27.83 9.43
CA TYR A 39 -9.88 -28.01 10.88
C TYR A 39 -11.27 -28.29 11.47
N GLN A 40 -12.28 -27.55 11.02
CA GLN A 40 -13.67 -27.73 11.45
C GLN A 40 -14.24 -29.07 10.99
N ARG A 41 -13.92 -29.54 9.78
CA ARG A 41 -14.26 -30.89 9.32
C ARG A 41 -13.56 -31.98 10.13
N TRP A 42 -12.33 -31.73 10.59
CA TRP A 42 -11.60 -32.65 11.44
C TRP A 42 -12.22 -32.75 12.84
N GLN A 43 -12.61 -31.61 13.44
CA GLN A 43 -13.32 -31.60 14.73
C GLN A 43 -14.74 -32.19 14.63
N VAL A 44 -15.47 -31.84 13.57
CA VAL A 44 -16.87 -32.21 13.36
C VAL A 44 -16.93 -33.47 12.48
N SER A 45 -16.57 -34.62 13.06
CA SER A 45 -16.68 -35.93 12.40
C SER A 45 -18.15 -36.40 12.40
N ILE A 46 -18.90 -36.00 11.36
CA ILE A 46 -20.28 -36.49 11.15
C ILE A 46 -20.23 -37.80 10.35
N PRO A 47 -20.75 -38.92 10.87
CA PRO A 47 -20.77 -40.20 10.16
C PRO A 47 -21.58 -40.09 8.85
N LYS A 48 -20.97 -40.45 7.72
CA LYS A 48 -21.54 -40.36 6.35
C LYS A 48 -22.65 -41.39 6.05
N THR A 49 -23.41 -41.84 7.04
CA THR A 49 -24.29 -43.02 6.91
C THR A 49 -25.67 -42.71 6.31
N LYS A 50 -26.05 -41.43 6.13
CA LYS A 50 -27.28 -40.98 5.45
C LYS A 50 -27.07 -39.67 4.68
N SER A 51 -28.01 -39.34 3.78
CA SER A 51 -28.09 -38.02 3.13
C SER A 51 -28.07 -36.93 4.21
N THR A 52 -27.07 -36.05 4.16
CA THR A 52 -26.94 -34.95 5.11
C THR A 52 -28.10 -33.98 4.94
N THR A 53 -28.57 -33.45 6.05
CA THR A 53 -29.59 -32.39 6.02
C THR A 53 -28.91 -31.05 5.75
N GLN A 54 -29.65 -30.09 5.19
CA GLN A 54 -29.09 -28.79 4.80
C GLN A 54 -28.41 -28.05 5.96
N TRP A 55 -28.97 -28.11 7.17
CA TRP A 55 -28.38 -27.46 8.35
C TRP A 55 -27.07 -28.12 8.80
N GLU A 56 -26.89 -29.42 8.59
CA GLU A 56 -25.62 -30.12 8.86
C GLU A 56 -24.53 -29.67 7.90
N ASP A 57 -24.89 -29.42 6.64
CA ASP A 57 -23.96 -28.90 5.63
C ASP A 57 -23.60 -27.43 5.90
N ASP A 58 -24.57 -26.60 6.29
CA ASP A 58 -24.32 -25.22 6.71
C ASP A 58 -23.44 -25.16 7.97
N PHE A 59 -23.62 -26.10 8.91
CA PHE A 59 -22.82 -26.15 10.14
C PHE A 59 -21.33 -26.48 9.89
N LYS A 60 -20.99 -27.10 8.75
CA LYS A 60 -19.58 -27.36 8.38
C LYS A 60 -18.82 -26.10 7.96
N HIS A 61 -19.52 -25.03 7.59
CA HIS A 61 -18.91 -23.75 7.20
C HIS A 61 -18.45 -22.94 8.41
N ILE A 62 -17.55 -21.98 8.19
CA ILE A 62 -16.94 -21.16 9.23
C ILE A 62 -17.95 -20.08 9.67
N PRO A 63 -18.05 -19.74 10.96
CA PRO A 63 -18.87 -18.62 11.39
C PRO A 63 -18.42 -17.30 10.76
N PHE A 64 -19.36 -16.41 10.45
CA PHE A 64 -19.06 -15.09 9.93
C PHE A 64 -18.40 -14.22 11.01
N GLY A 65 -17.15 -13.78 10.77
CA GLY A 65 -16.33 -13.03 11.72
C GLY A 65 -16.59 -11.51 11.76
N GLY A 66 -17.52 -11.00 10.96
CA GLY A 66 -17.75 -9.57 10.80
C GLY A 66 -17.02 -8.95 9.61
N LEU A 67 -17.20 -7.64 9.42
CA LEU A 67 -16.62 -6.87 8.29
C LEU A 67 -15.44 -5.98 8.70
N PHE A 68 -15.02 -6.02 9.97
CA PHE A 68 -14.04 -5.08 10.50
C PHE A 68 -12.69 -5.17 9.75
N GLU A 69 -12.16 -6.38 9.59
CA GLU A 69 -10.88 -6.61 8.89
C GLU A 69 -10.98 -6.22 7.41
N GLU A 70 -12.11 -6.52 6.76
CA GLU A 70 -12.33 -6.14 5.34
C GLU A 70 -12.31 -4.62 5.15
N TYR A 71 -12.94 -3.87 6.07
CA TYR A 71 -12.88 -2.41 6.03
C TYR A 71 -11.48 -1.89 6.38
N LEU A 72 -10.80 -2.50 7.35
CA LEU A 72 -9.45 -2.11 7.74
C LEU A 72 -8.47 -2.25 6.56
N GLU A 73 -8.55 -3.36 5.84
CA GLU A 73 -7.79 -3.60 4.62
C GLU A 73 -7.97 -2.49 3.59
N MET A 74 -9.23 -2.19 3.24
CA MET A 74 -9.58 -1.17 2.25
C MET A 74 -9.13 0.23 2.66
N VAL A 75 -9.26 0.57 3.95
CA VAL A 75 -8.85 1.87 4.49
C VAL A 75 -7.33 2.02 4.49
N LEU A 76 -6.59 0.97 4.84
CA LEU A 76 -5.13 0.97 4.78
C LEU A 76 -4.65 1.16 3.33
N GLN A 77 -5.26 0.44 2.38
CA GLN A 77 -4.95 0.58 0.96
C GLN A 77 -5.21 2.01 0.46
N PHE A 78 -6.36 2.60 0.82
CA PHE A 78 -6.66 4.00 0.52
C PHE A 78 -5.62 4.97 1.11
N GLY A 79 -5.20 4.76 2.35
CA GLY A 79 -4.18 5.57 3.01
C GLY A 79 -2.83 5.52 2.27
N PHE A 80 -2.36 4.33 1.90
CA PHE A 80 -1.11 4.19 1.14
C PHE A 80 -1.15 4.89 -0.22
N ILE A 81 -2.29 4.78 -0.93
CA ILE A 81 -2.44 5.41 -2.25
C ILE A 81 -2.46 6.93 -2.13
N THR A 82 -3.23 7.47 -1.19
CA THR A 82 -3.49 8.92 -1.12
C THR A 82 -2.34 9.69 -0.48
N ILE A 83 -1.75 9.19 0.61
CA ILE A 83 -0.71 9.91 1.36
C ILE A 83 0.61 9.98 0.57
N PHE A 84 0.89 8.98 -0.26
CA PHE A 84 2.18 8.84 -0.96
C PHE A 84 2.10 8.93 -2.48
N VAL A 85 0.99 9.46 -3.02
CA VAL A 85 0.78 9.56 -4.48
C VAL A 85 1.87 10.38 -5.17
N ALA A 86 2.41 11.43 -4.52
CA ALA A 86 3.49 12.25 -5.05
C ALA A 86 4.81 11.47 -5.21
N ALA A 87 5.03 10.43 -4.41
CA ALA A 87 6.21 9.58 -4.48
C ALA A 87 6.03 8.41 -5.46
N PHE A 88 4.84 7.82 -5.52
CA PHE A 88 4.54 6.67 -6.38
C PHE A 88 3.22 6.85 -7.16
N PRO A 89 3.25 7.51 -8.33
CA PRO A 89 2.03 7.85 -9.09
C PRO A 89 1.32 6.64 -9.71
N VAL A 90 2.00 5.48 -9.84
CA VAL A 90 1.42 4.26 -10.42
C VAL A 90 0.60 3.46 -9.38
N ALA A 91 0.64 3.85 -8.10
CA ALA A 91 -0.08 3.15 -7.02
C ALA A 91 -1.57 2.91 -7.29
N PRO A 92 -2.35 3.91 -7.78
CA PRO A 92 -3.79 3.73 -8.01
C PRO A 92 -4.11 2.65 -9.05
N PHE A 93 -3.23 2.45 -10.04
CA PHE A 93 -3.42 1.42 -11.07
C PHE A 93 -3.31 0.01 -10.48
N PHE A 94 -2.27 -0.25 -9.66
CA PHE A 94 -2.13 -1.53 -8.96
C PHE A 94 -3.28 -1.78 -8.00
N ALA A 95 -3.72 -0.74 -7.29
CA ALA A 95 -4.87 -0.81 -6.40
C ALA A 95 -6.16 -1.20 -7.13
N LEU A 96 -6.37 -0.71 -8.35
CA LEU A 96 -7.55 -1.06 -9.14
C LEU A 96 -7.56 -2.54 -9.52
N ILE A 97 -6.41 -3.09 -9.93
CA ILE A 97 -6.28 -4.52 -10.24
C ILE A 97 -6.52 -5.35 -8.97
N ASN A 98 -5.96 -4.92 -7.84
CA ASN A 98 -6.17 -5.59 -6.56
C ASN A 98 -7.65 -5.61 -6.18
N ASN A 99 -8.32 -4.46 -6.20
CA ASN A 99 -9.75 -4.35 -5.89
C ASN A 99 -10.62 -5.21 -6.82
N TRP A 100 -10.24 -5.35 -8.09
CA TRP A 100 -10.95 -6.21 -9.04
C TRP A 100 -10.89 -7.68 -8.64
N ILE A 101 -9.72 -8.15 -8.19
CA ILE A 101 -9.53 -9.51 -7.71
C ILE A 101 -10.25 -9.69 -6.37
N GLU A 102 -10.09 -8.74 -5.45
CA GLU A 102 -10.62 -8.78 -4.08
C GLU A 102 -12.13 -8.95 -4.06
N ILE A 103 -12.87 -8.16 -4.86
CA ILE A 103 -14.34 -8.26 -4.96
C ILE A 103 -14.79 -9.70 -5.31
N ARG A 104 -14.00 -10.43 -6.10
CA ARG A 104 -14.31 -11.82 -6.47
C ARG A 104 -13.96 -12.80 -5.36
N LEU A 105 -12.85 -12.59 -4.67
CA LEU A 105 -12.41 -13.41 -3.55
C LEU A 105 -13.37 -13.28 -2.36
N ASP A 106 -13.71 -12.04 -1.98
CA ASP A 106 -14.66 -11.73 -0.92
C ASP A 106 -16.04 -12.34 -1.19
N ALA A 107 -16.53 -12.21 -2.44
CA ALA A 107 -17.80 -12.81 -2.82
C ALA A 107 -17.76 -14.34 -2.71
N SER A 108 -16.66 -14.98 -3.13
CA SER A 108 -16.47 -16.41 -3.02
C SER A 108 -16.38 -16.86 -1.56
N LYS A 109 -15.67 -16.11 -0.71
CA LYS A 109 -15.54 -16.35 0.73
C LYS A 109 -16.90 -16.32 1.43
N LEU A 110 -17.71 -15.30 1.13
CA LEU A 110 -19.05 -15.13 1.70
C LEU A 110 -20.03 -16.22 1.26
N VAL A 111 -19.95 -16.68 0.01
CA VAL A 111 -20.89 -17.67 -0.55
C VAL A 111 -20.47 -19.10 -0.26
N CYS A 112 -19.17 -19.43 -0.33
CA CYS A 112 -18.68 -20.81 -0.33
C CYS A 112 -17.99 -21.23 0.97
N ALA A 113 -17.56 -20.29 1.82
CA ALA A 113 -16.72 -20.60 2.98
C ALA A 113 -17.36 -20.22 4.32
N THR A 114 -18.11 -19.14 4.37
CA THR A 114 -18.78 -18.68 5.59
C THR A 114 -20.24 -19.14 5.67
N ARG A 115 -20.71 -19.34 6.90
CA ARG A 115 -22.14 -19.47 7.18
C ARG A 115 -22.86 -18.18 6.84
N ARG A 116 -24.13 -18.29 6.44
CA ARG A 116 -24.96 -17.14 6.11
C ARG A 116 -25.03 -16.16 7.30
N PRO A 117 -24.57 -14.91 7.13
CA PRO A 117 -24.66 -13.92 8.18
C PRO A 117 -26.12 -13.45 8.38
N ILE A 118 -26.40 -12.94 9.57
CA ILE A 118 -27.68 -12.28 9.87
C ILE A 118 -27.66 -10.90 9.18
N ALA A 119 -28.69 -10.60 8.41
CA ALA A 119 -28.79 -9.32 7.72
C ALA A 119 -29.07 -8.19 8.72
N PHE A 120 -28.20 -7.19 8.73
CA PHE A 120 -28.39 -5.93 9.46
C PHE A 120 -28.60 -4.80 8.46
N ARG A 121 -29.57 -3.92 8.74
CA ARG A 121 -29.76 -2.70 7.94
C ARG A 121 -28.86 -1.60 8.47
N SER A 122 -28.01 -1.06 7.62
CA SER A 122 -27.22 0.15 7.90
C SER A 122 -27.48 1.19 6.82
N SER A 123 -27.63 2.45 7.23
CA SER A 123 -27.79 3.58 6.30
C SER A 123 -26.46 4.10 5.77
N THR A 124 -25.35 3.83 6.47
CA THR A 124 -24.01 4.30 6.11
C THR A 124 -22.95 3.24 6.42
N ILE A 125 -21.72 3.47 5.96
CA ILE A 125 -20.55 2.65 6.36
C ILE A 125 -20.11 2.90 7.82
N GLY A 126 -20.72 3.86 8.51
CA GLY A 126 -20.42 4.18 9.91
C GLY A 126 -19.14 5.00 10.08
N ILE A 127 -18.37 4.68 11.12
CA ILE A 127 -17.16 5.43 11.51
C ILE A 127 -16.09 5.47 10.41
N TRP A 128 -16.07 4.46 9.54
CA TRP A 128 -15.12 4.37 8.43
C TRP A 128 -15.15 5.57 7.49
N PHE A 129 -16.32 6.19 7.30
CA PHE A 129 -16.42 7.41 6.49
C PHE A 129 -15.61 8.57 7.10
N ASN A 130 -15.72 8.77 8.41
CA ASN A 130 -14.98 9.81 9.12
C ASN A 130 -13.47 9.52 9.08
N ILE A 131 -13.07 8.25 9.20
CA ILE A 131 -11.66 7.83 9.11
C ILE A 131 -11.11 8.15 7.71
N LEU A 132 -11.83 7.81 6.64
CA LEU A 132 -11.43 8.12 5.27
C LEU A 132 -11.31 9.63 5.04
N GLN A 133 -12.21 10.43 5.63
CA GLN A 133 -12.15 11.89 5.54
C GLN A 133 -10.91 12.46 6.25
N ILE A 134 -10.58 11.97 7.45
CA ILE A 134 -9.37 12.36 8.17
C ILE A 134 -8.12 12.00 7.36
N LEU A 135 -8.07 10.78 6.80
CA LEU A 135 -6.97 10.34 5.94
C LEU A 135 -6.83 11.22 4.69
N ALA A 136 -7.93 11.64 4.07
CA ALA A 136 -7.90 12.54 2.93
C ALA A 136 -7.30 13.91 3.26
N TYR A 137 -7.65 14.49 4.41
CA TYR A 137 -7.03 15.76 4.86
C TYR A 137 -5.55 15.59 5.17
N LEU A 138 -5.16 14.51 5.85
CA LEU A 138 -3.76 14.21 6.12
C LEU A 138 -2.96 13.99 4.82
N ALA A 139 -3.56 13.37 3.81
CA ALA A 139 -2.93 13.17 2.51
C ALA A 139 -2.58 14.49 1.83
N ILE A 140 -3.45 15.51 1.89
CA ILE A 140 -3.15 16.83 1.31
C ILE A 140 -1.91 17.42 1.96
N VAL A 141 -1.86 17.41 3.30
CA VAL A 141 -0.75 17.96 4.08
C VAL A 141 0.54 17.18 3.78
N ALA A 142 0.49 15.85 3.86
CA ALA A 142 1.64 14.99 3.63
C ALA A 142 2.24 15.16 2.22
N ASN A 143 1.41 15.19 1.18
CA ASN A 143 1.91 15.40 -0.19
C ASN A 143 2.51 16.79 -0.38
N ALA A 144 1.98 17.84 0.26
CA ALA A 144 2.59 19.16 0.22
C ALA A 144 4.00 19.17 0.84
N PHE A 145 4.17 18.53 2.00
CA PHE A 145 5.48 18.36 2.64
C PHE A 145 6.43 17.51 1.79
N LEU A 146 5.93 16.43 1.18
CA LEU A 146 6.74 15.57 0.30
C LEU A 146 7.28 16.34 -0.91
N ILE A 147 6.45 17.16 -1.54
CA ILE A 147 6.87 17.97 -2.68
C ILE A 147 7.83 19.08 -2.25
N ALA A 148 7.60 19.71 -1.09
CA ALA A 148 8.42 20.82 -0.63
C ALA A 148 9.82 20.39 -0.16
N PHE A 149 9.92 19.33 0.64
CA PHE A 149 11.17 19.00 1.36
C PHE A 149 11.93 17.82 0.78
N THR A 150 11.24 16.85 0.18
CA THR A 150 11.89 15.62 -0.34
C THR A 150 12.07 15.61 -1.85
N SER A 151 11.31 16.42 -2.60
CA SER A 151 11.46 16.52 -4.05
C SER A 151 12.49 17.57 -4.45
N GLU A 152 13.20 17.33 -5.56
CA GLU A 152 14.06 18.33 -6.19
C GLU A 152 13.29 19.45 -6.91
N PHE A 153 11.96 19.47 -6.79
CA PHE A 153 11.09 20.44 -7.45
C PHE A 153 11.44 21.88 -7.08
N LEU A 154 11.50 22.21 -5.78
CA LEU A 154 11.79 23.59 -5.35
C LEU A 154 13.20 24.06 -5.72
N PRO A 155 14.29 23.30 -5.47
CA PRO A 155 15.64 23.71 -5.87
C PRO A 155 15.79 23.90 -7.39
N LYS A 156 15.15 23.06 -8.21
CA LYS A 156 15.18 23.20 -9.67
C LYS A 156 14.48 24.48 -10.13
N ILE A 157 13.31 24.81 -9.56
CA ILE A 157 12.61 26.05 -9.88
C ILE A 157 13.43 27.27 -9.47
N LEU A 158 14.04 27.24 -8.29
CA LEU A 158 14.91 28.32 -7.83
C LEU A 158 16.07 28.54 -8.81
N TYR A 159 16.73 27.47 -9.25
CA TYR A 159 17.80 27.56 -10.24
C TYR A 159 17.33 28.10 -11.60
N GLN A 160 16.17 27.63 -12.09
CA GLN A 160 15.58 28.13 -13.34
C GLN A 160 15.32 29.63 -13.30
N TYR A 161 14.82 30.13 -12.17
CA TYR A 161 14.50 31.55 -12.02
C TYR A 161 15.72 32.44 -11.79
N THR A 162 16.76 31.91 -11.12
CA THR A 162 17.93 32.70 -10.70
C THR A 162 19.11 32.63 -11.65
N VAL A 163 19.30 31.49 -12.33
CA VAL A 163 20.51 31.23 -13.12
C VAL A 163 20.14 30.99 -14.58
N ASN A 164 19.45 29.89 -14.89
CA ASN A 164 19.15 29.52 -16.27
C ASN A 164 17.98 28.55 -16.39
N TRP A 165 17.05 28.83 -17.30
CA TRP A 165 15.83 28.05 -17.54
C TRP A 165 16.09 26.62 -18.02
N ASP A 166 17.19 26.39 -18.74
CA ASP A 166 17.53 25.10 -19.35
C ASP A 166 18.13 24.06 -18.37
N LEU A 167 18.27 24.40 -17.07
CA LEU A 167 18.94 23.59 -16.04
C LEU A 167 20.40 23.18 -16.36
N ILE A 168 21.00 23.74 -17.41
CA ILE A 168 22.39 23.45 -17.80
C ILE A 168 23.33 23.95 -16.70
N GLY A 169 23.99 23.03 -16.00
CA GLY A 169 24.88 23.35 -14.87
C GLY A 169 24.24 23.27 -13.47
N TYR A 170 22.98 22.82 -13.37
CA TYR A 170 22.26 22.68 -12.09
C TYR A 170 23.01 21.81 -11.06
N THR A 171 23.62 20.70 -11.49
CA THR A 171 24.37 19.81 -10.60
C THR A 171 25.61 20.50 -10.03
N ASN A 172 26.34 21.26 -10.84
CA ASN A 172 27.52 22.00 -10.40
C ASN A 172 27.15 23.15 -9.43
N PHE A 173 25.98 23.77 -9.61
CA PHE A 173 25.46 24.77 -8.68
C PHE A 173 25.02 24.18 -7.34
N THR A 174 24.47 22.97 -7.35
CA THR A 174 23.89 22.35 -6.15
C THR A 174 24.95 21.63 -5.29
N LEU A 175 26.01 21.11 -5.92
CA LEU A 175 27.06 20.38 -5.23
C LEU A 175 27.99 21.34 -4.47
N ALA A 176 28.20 21.07 -3.18
CA ALA A 176 29.22 21.75 -2.39
C ALA A 176 30.56 21.01 -2.53
N GLN A 177 31.62 21.72 -2.93
CA GLN A 177 32.97 21.16 -2.99
C GLN A 177 33.65 21.26 -1.62
N ALA A 178 34.06 20.12 -1.05
CA ALA A 178 34.92 20.14 0.14
C ALA A 178 36.37 20.45 -0.26
N PRO A 179 37.10 21.28 0.52
CA PRO A 179 38.50 21.58 0.25
C PRO A 179 39.40 20.35 0.44
N VAL A 180 40.58 20.39 -0.17
CA VAL A 180 41.55 19.28 -0.11
C VAL A 180 42.05 19.13 1.35
N ASN A 181 42.19 17.89 1.83
CA ASN A 181 42.64 17.50 3.18
C ASN A 181 41.66 17.69 4.36
N THR A 182 40.36 17.95 4.14
CA THR A 182 39.39 18.00 5.25
C THR A 182 38.97 16.64 5.82
N THR A 183 39.21 15.54 5.10
CA THR A 183 38.73 14.21 5.49
C THR A 183 39.85 13.18 5.37
N SER A 184 39.97 12.29 6.36
CA SER A 184 40.95 11.19 6.38
C SER A 184 40.61 10.03 5.45
N ARG A 185 39.43 10.07 4.82
CA ARG A 185 38.98 9.13 3.79
C ARG A 185 38.81 9.90 2.47
N GLU A 186 39.23 9.30 1.36
CA GLU A 186 38.94 9.83 0.02
C GLU A 186 37.43 10.05 -0.12
N CYS A 187 37.04 11.28 -0.48
CA CYS A 187 35.65 11.59 -0.72
C CYS A 187 35.18 10.81 -1.95
N MET A 188 34.06 10.08 -1.80
CA MET A 188 33.47 9.18 -2.80
C MET A 188 32.82 9.92 -4.00
N TYR A 189 33.28 11.13 -4.31
CA TYR A 189 32.86 11.87 -5.50
C TYR A 189 34.08 12.11 -6.38
N ILE A 190 34.21 11.32 -7.44
CA ILE A 190 35.04 11.70 -8.57
C ILE A 190 34.20 12.70 -9.35
N VAL A 191 34.48 14.00 -9.17
CA VAL A 191 34.09 14.98 -10.19
C VAL A 191 34.87 14.57 -11.43
N SER A 192 34.20 13.94 -12.40
CA SER A 192 34.83 13.67 -13.68
C SER A 192 35.05 15.03 -14.34
N SER A 193 36.28 15.51 -14.23
CA SER A 193 36.80 16.69 -14.90
C SER A 193 36.76 16.45 -16.42
N TYR A 194 35.58 16.55 -17.03
CA TYR A 194 35.48 16.80 -18.46
C TYR A 194 35.62 18.31 -18.64
N THR A 195 36.89 18.74 -18.61
CA THR A 195 37.35 19.94 -19.30
C THR A 195 37.00 19.83 -20.78
N LEU A 196 36.20 20.77 -21.26
CA LEU A 196 36.35 21.38 -22.59
C LEU A 196 36.36 22.89 -22.40
#